data_AF-A0A957APD7-F1
#
_entry.id   AF-A0A957APD7-F1
#
_cell.length_a   1.000
_cell.length_b   1.000
_cell.length_c   1.000
_cell.angle_alpha   90.00
_cell.angle_beta   90.00
_cell.angle_gamma   90.00
#
_symmetry.space_group_name_H-M   'P 1'
#
loop_
_entity.id
_entity.type
_entity.pdbx_description
1 polymer ?
#
loop_
_entity_poly.entity_id
_entity_poly.type
_entity_poly.pdbx_seq_one_letter_code
_entity_poly.pdbx_strand_id
1 'polypeptide(L)'
;MTELDELDPLADGARDATAGVRDFIVENMTSDEIESMAFEIGIDPNDLEGELPQELAQSLVLLMARRSELQLLDRALRDLRPVEYGKRFRAKMD
;
A
#
# COMPACT_ATOMS: atom_id res chain seq x y z
N MET A 1 34.87 -2.45 -13.45
CA MET A 1 33.84 -3.47 -13.70
C MET A 1 33.11 -3.60 -12.38
N THR A 2 32.11 -2.74 -12.17
CA THR A 2 31.46 -2.60 -10.87
C THR A 2 30.44 -3.71 -10.75
N GLU A 3 30.66 -4.64 -9.82
CA GLU A 3 29.66 -5.61 -9.37
C GLU A 3 28.57 -4.80 -8.65
N LEU A 4 27.52 -4.46 -9.39
CA LEU A 4 26.31 -3.81 -8.90
C LEU A 4 25.13 -4.69 -9.29
N ASP A 5 24.95 -5.81 -8.61
CA ASP A 5 23.64 -6.44 -8.47
C ASP A 5 23.65 -7.51 -7.37
N GLU A 6 24.10 -7.14 -6.16
CA GLU A 6 23.59 -7.83 -4.97
C GLU A 6 22.11 -7.48 -4.87
N LEU A 7 21.29 -8.27 -5.55
CA LEU A 7 19.84 -8.31 -5.38
C LEU A 7 19.57 -8.56 -3.90
N ASP A 8 19.33 -7.48 -3.15
CA ASP A 8 18.92 -7.56 -1.75
C ASP A 8 17.61 -8.37 -1.70
N PRO A 9 17.64 -9.63 -1.22
CA PRO A 9 16.45 -10.47 -1.22
C PRO A 9 15.37 -9.92 -0.27
N LEU A 10 15.73 -9.00 0.64
CA LEU A 10 14.77 -8.29 1.48
C LEU A 10 14.03 -7.19 0.69
N ALA A 11 14.66 -6.62 -0.35
CA ALA A 11 14.01 -5.64 -1.22
C ALA A 11 12.89 -6.27 -2.05
N ASP A 12 13.03 -7.54 -2.46
CA ASP A 12 11.99 -8.26 -3.18
C ASP A 12 10.77 -8.55 -2.30
N GLY A 13 10.97 -8.94 -1.03
CA GLY A 13 9.88 -9.10 -0.07
C GLY A 13 9.13 -7.79 0.22
N ALA A 14 9.85 -6.66 0.28
CA ALA A 14 9.24 -5.34 0.44
C ALA A 14 8.45 -4.89 -0.80
N ARG A 15 8.97 -5.17 -2.01
CA ARG A 15 8.28 -4.89 -3.28
C ARG A 15 6.98 -5.71 -3.40
N ASP A 16 7.02 -6.99 -3.03
CA ASP A 16 5.86 -7.88 -3.06
C ASP A 16 4.79 -7.46 -2.05
N ALA A 17 5.19 -7.03 -0.84
CA ALA A 17 4.26 -6.50 0.15
C ALA A 17 3.61 -5.20 -0.34
N THR A 18 4.39 -4.31 -0.94
CA THR A 18 3.94 -3.03 -1.50
C THR A 18 2.93 -3.25 -2.65
N ALA A 19 3.23 -4.19 -3.55
CA ALA A 19 2.32 -4.58 -4.63
C ALA A 19 1.02 -5.20 -4.09
N GLY A 20 1.12 -6.08 -3.09
CA GLY A 20 -0.04 -6.70 -2.45
C GLY A 20 -0.96 -5.69 -1.77
N VAL A 21 -0.40 -4.69 -1.08
CA VAL A 21 -1.17 -3.60 -0.45
C VAL A 21 -1.86 -2.73 -1.50
N ARG A 22 -1.15 -2.31 -2.55
CA ARG A 22 -1.74 -1.53 -3.65
C ARG A 22 -2.93 -2.27 -4.27
N ASP A 23 -2.74 -3.53 -4.63
CA ASP A 23 -3.78 -4.33 -5.30
C ASP A 23 -5.00 -4.49 -4.41
N PHE A 24 -4.79 -4.71 -3.10
CA PHE A 24 -5.88 -4.76 -2.14
C PHE A 24 -6.71 -3.47 -2.11
N ILE A 25 -6.05 -2.30 -2.09
CA ILE A 25 -6.72 -1.00 -2.11
C ILE A 25 -7.57 -0.87 -3.39
N VAL A 26 -6.97 -1.14 -4.56
CA VAL A 26 -7.66 -1.02 -5.86
C VAL A 26 -8.88 -1.93 -5.98
N GLU A 27 -8.80 -3.15 -5.45
CA GLU A 27 -9.88 -4.14 -5.51
C GLU A 27 -11.04 -3.83 -4.55
N ASN A 28 -10.79 -3.08 -3.48
CA ASN A 28 -11.73 -2.94 -2.37
C ASN A 28 -12.11 -1.49 -2.04
N MET A 29 -11.57 -0.49 -2.74
CA MET A 29 -11.79 0.92 -2.40
C MET A 29 -12.07 1.80 -3.62
N THR A 30 -12.95 2.78 -3.45
CA THR A 30 -13.15 3.89 -4.40
C THR A 30 -12.13 5.01 -4.17
N SER A 31 -12.04 5.98 -5.09
CA SER A 31 -11.18 7.17 -4.92
C SER A 31 -11.48 7.92 -3.62
N ASP A 32 -12.76 8.23 -3.35
CA ASP A 32 -13.19 8.93 -2.13
C ASP A 32 -12.80 8.18 -0.84
N GLU A 33 -12.87 6.84 -0.85
CA GLU A 33 -12.46 6.02 0.29
C GLU A 33 -10.94 6.03 0.48
N ILE A 34 -10.17 6.05 -0.61
CA ILE A 34 -8.71 6.14 -0.56
C ILE A 34 -8.27 7.49 0.00
N GLU A 35 -8.88 8.58 -0.45
CA GLU A 35 -8.62 9.94 0.04
C GLU A 35 -9.01 10.08 1.52
N SER A 36 -10.19 9.56 1.91
CA SER A 36 -10.63 9.57 3.31
C SER A 36 -9.66 8.81 4.20
N MET A 37 -9.21 7.62 3.78
CA MET A 37 -8.21 6.85 4.50
C MET A 37 -6.85 7.57 4.57
N ALA A 38 -6.40 8.19 3.48
CA ALA A 38 -5.17 8.98 3.46
C ALA A 38 -5.22 10.09 4.52
N PHE A 39 -6.35 10.81 4.59
CA PHE A 39 -6.58 11.82 5.62
C PHE A 39 -6.54 11.24 7.04
N GLU A 40 -7.21 10.11 7.29
CA GLU A 40 -7.23 9.44 8.60
C GLU A 40 -5.84 9.03 9.10
N ILE A 41 -4.93 8.67 8.18
CA ILE A 41 -3.54 8.31 8.52
C ILE A 41 -2.57 9.51 8.48
N GLY A 42 -3.08 10.73 8.31
CA GLY A 42 -2.30 11.96 8.37
C GLY A 42 -1.58 12.33 7.06
N ILE A 43 -2.08 11.84 5.93
CA ILE A 43 -1.66 12.26 4.58
C ILE A 43 -2.72 13.23 4.04
N ASP A 44 -2.30 14.40 3.53
CA ASP A 44 -3.22 15.29 2.84
C ASP A 44 -3.64 14.64 1.50
N PRO A 45 -4.94 14.44 1.21
CA PRO A 45 -5.37 13.88 -0.07
C PRO A 45 -4.85 14.67 -1.28
N ASN A 46 -4.60 15.98 -1.13
CA ASN A 46 -4.05 16.80 -2.21
C ASN A 46 -2.58 16.50 -2.51
N ASP A 47 -1.88 15.76 -1.63
CA ASP A 47 -0.52 15.27 -1.88
C ASP A 47 -0.51 13.98 -2.74
N LEU A 48 -1.68 13.37 -3.00
CA LEU A 48 -1.81 12.20 -3.86
C LEU A 48 -1.89 12.61 -5.33
N GLU A 49 -1.31 11.78 -6.18
CA GLU A 49 -1.29 11.98 -7.63
C GLU A 49 -2.36 11.10 -8.30
N GLY A 50 -3.15 11.72 -9.18
CA GLY A 50 -4.20 11.07 -9.97
C GLY A 50 -5.60 11.26 -9.41
N GLU A 51 -6.59 10.73 -10.11
CA GLU A 51 -8.02 10.81 -9.74
C GLU A 51 -8.67 9.43 -9.68
N LEU A 52 -8.08 8.45 -10.37
CA LEU A 52 -8.60 7.08 -10.42
C LEU A 52 -8.09 6.26 -9.22
N PRO A 53 -8.84 5.23 -8.77
CA PRO A 53 -8.43 4.40 -7.65
C PRO A 53 -7.06 3.75 -7.84
N GLN A 54 -6.71 3.38 -9.08
CA GLN A 54 -5.37 2.81 -9.36
C GLN A 54 -4.25 3.82 -9.13
N GLU A 55 -4.45 5.07 -9.56
CA GLU A 55 -3.45 6.13 -9.47
C GLU A 55 -3.26 6.57 -8.02
N LEU A 56 -4.38 6.80 -7.32
CA LEU A 56 -4.38 7.16 -5.90
C LEU A 56 -3.78 6.06 -5.02
N ALA A 57 -4.14 4.79 -5.25
CA ALA A 57 -3.55 3.67 -4.51
C ALA A 57 -2.04 3.56 -4.75
N GLN A 58 -1.59 3.75 -6.00
CA GLN A 58 -0.16 3.73 -6.31
C GLN A 58 0.57 4.91 -5.65
N SER A 59 0.03 6.12 -5.76
CA SER A 59 0.62 7.33 -5.17
C SER A 59 0.73 7.21 -3.65
N LEU A 60 -0.35 6.81 -2.98
CA LEU A 60 -0.38 6.62 -1.54
C LEU A 60 0.65 5.58 -1.07
N VAL A 61 0.67 4.41 -1.70
CA VAL A 61 1.61 3.34 -1.33
C VAL A 61 3.06 3.79 -1.53
N LEU A 62 3.37 4.49 -2.62
CA LEU A 62 4.72 5.01 -2.87
C LEU A 62 5.11 6.09 -1.85
N LEU A 63 4.19 7.00 -1.50
CA LEU A 63 4.43 8.04 -0.50
C LEU A 63 4.72 7.41 0.87
N MET A 64 3.91 6.45 1.30
CA MET A 64 4.09 5.74 2.56
C MET A 64 5.38 4.90 2.57
N ALA A 65 5.76 4.30 1.44
CA ALA A 65 7.03 3.60 1.29
C ALA A 65 8.23 4.55 1.43
N ARG A 66 8.20 5.72 0.79
CA ARG A 66 9.26 6.75 0.90
C ARG A 66 9.41 7.27 2.33
N ARG A 67 8.32 7.36 3.08
CA ARG A 67 8.30 7.76 4.50
C ARG A 67 8.66 6.64 5.47
N SER A 68 8.89 5.41 4.99
CA SER A 68 9.04 4.20 5.83
C SER A 68 7.84 3.91 6.74
N GLU A 69 6.64 4.34 6.32
CA GLU A 69 5.40 4.27 7.09
C GLU A 69 4.40 3.23 6.55
N LEU A 70 4.82 2.32 5.65
CA LEU A 70 3.94 1.28 5.08
C LEU A 70 3.19 0.46 6.14
N GLN A 71 3.75 0.29 7.35
CA GLN A 71 3.07 -0.42 8.42
C GLN A 71 1.87 0.34 8.99
N LEU A 72 1.87 1.68 8.93
CA LEU A 72 0.71 2.48 9.29
C LEU A 72 -0.43 2.25 8.30
N LEU A 73 -0.12 2.25 7.00
CA LEU A 73 -1.08 1.93 5.96
C LEU A 73 -1.62 0.49 6.10
N ASP A 74 -0.74 -0.49 6.34
CA ASP A 74 -1.13 -1.88 6.57
C ASP A 74 -2.13 -2.02 7.73
N ARG A 75 -1.84 -1.35 8.85
CA ARG A 75 -2.72 -1.35 10.01
C ARG A 75 -4.06 -0.69 9.71
N ALA A 76 -4.06 0.47 9.05
CA ALA A 76 -5.28 1.17 8.69
C ALA A 76 -6.19 0.31 7.82
N LEU A 77 -5.64 -0.40 6.83
CA LEU A 77 -6.39 -1.32 5.97
C LEU A 77 -6.96 -2.50 6.76
N ARG A 78 -6.20 -3.05 7.72
CA ARG A 78 -6.67 -4.12 8.59
C ARG A 78 -7.82 -3.68 9.49
N ASP A 79 -7.75 -2.45 10.01
CA ASP A 79 -8.77 -1.90 10.90
C ASP A 79 -10.04 -1.49 10.12
N LEU A 80 -9.88 -0.94 8.91
CA LEU A 80 -10.99 -0.48 8.06
C LEU A 80 -11.75 -1.63 7.40
N ARG A 81 -11.03 -2.65 6.90
CA ARG A 81 -11.62 -3.79 6.16
C ARG A 81 -11.10 -5.14 6.68
N PRO A 82 -11.38 -5.51 7.94
CA PRO A 82 -10.78 -6.68 8.58
C PRO A 82 -11.14 -8.00 7.90
N VAL A 83 -12.32 -8.10 7.29
CA VAL A 83 -12.79 -9.33 6.63
C VAL A 83 -12.07 -9.55 5.29
N GLU A 84 -12.06 -8.53 4.42
CA GLU A 84 -11.41 -8.55 3.12
C GLU A 84 -9.90 -8.70 3.28
N TYR A 85 -9.31 -7.91 4.20
CA TYR A 85 -7.89 -7.95 4.51
C TYR A 85 -7.48 -9.34 5.01
N GLY A 86 -8.26 -9.92 5.92
CA GLY A 86 -8.06 -11.28 6.41
C GLY A 86 -8.08 -12.31 5.27
N LYS A 87 -9.06 -12.23 4.36
CA LYS A 87 -9.14 -13.16 3.21
C LYS A 87 -7.91 -13.04 2.29
N ARG A 88 -7.45 -11.82 2.01
CA ARG A 88 -6.35 -11.57 1.05
C ARG A 88 -4.98 -11.99 1.58
N PHE A 89 -4.68 -11.67 2.85
CA PHE A 89 -3.34 -11.80 3.40
C PHE A 89 -3.17 -12.99 4.35
N ARG A 90 -4.24 -13.51 4.96
CA ARG A 90 -4.16 -14.73 5.79
C ARG A 90 -4.02 -16.00 4.96
N ALA A 91 -4.60 -16.02 3.75
CA ALA A 91 -4.51 -17.16 2.83
C ALA A 91 -3.10 -17.41 2.25
N LYS A 92 -2.12 -16.54 2.54
CA LYS A 92 -0.71 -16.72 2.16
C LYS A 92 0.14 -17.38 3.25
N MET A 93 -0.42 -17.69 4.43
CA MET A 93 0.30 -18.32 5.56
C MET A 93 -0.01 -19.81 5.77
N ASP A 94 -0.89 -20.40 4.96
CA ASP A 94 -1.16 -21.84 4.88
C ASP A 94 -0.55 -22.40 3.58
#